data_AF-A0A930DDF9-F1
#
_entry.id   AF-A0A930DDF9-F1
#
_cell.length_a   1.000
_cell.length_b   1.000
_cell.length_c   1.000
_cell.angle_alpha   90.00
_cell.angle_beta   90.00
_cell.angle_gamma   90.00
#
_symmetry.space_group_name_H-M   'P 1'
#
loop_
_entity.id
_entity.type
_entity.pdbx_description
1 polymer ?
#
loop_
_entity_poly.entity_id
_entity_poly.type
_entity_poly.pdbx_seq_one_letter_code
_entity_poly.pdbx_strand_id
1 'polypeptide(L)' 'MSIKLNGNLITLSTKNTSYQMKFDDLGYLFHTWYGERIEDSDDMSYRISSID' A
#
# COMPACT_ATOMS: atom_id res chain seq x y z
N MET A 1 14.07 -0.32 -8.88
CA MET A 1 13.30 0.20 -7.72
C MET A 1 12.39 1.29 -8.24
N SER A 2 11.16 1.38 -7.76
CA SER A 2 10.17 2.36 -8.22
C SER A 2 9.29 2.82 -7.06
N ILE A 3 8.81 4.06 -7.14
CA ILE A 3 7.76 4.60 -6.27
C ILE A 3 6.62 4.99 -7.19
N LYS A 4 5.42 4.47 -6.93
CA LYS A 4 4.21 4.77 -7.71
C LYS A 4 3.13 5.33 -6.79
N LEU A 5 2.38 6.30 -7.34
CA LEU A 5 1.22 6.90 -6.71
C LEU A 5 0.01 6.65 -7.60
N ASN A 6 -1.08 6.17 -7.00
CA ASN A 6 -2.37 6.00 -7.65
C ASN A 6 -3.47 6.53 -6.71
N GLY A 7 -3.90 7.76 -6.93
CA GLY A 7 -4.81 8.45 -6.01
C GLY A 7 -4.20 8.57 -4.61
N ASN A 8 -4.85 7.96 -3.62
CA ASN A 8 -4.40 7.90 -2.23
C ASN A 8 -3.51 6.69 -1.90
N LEU A 9 -3.16 5.85 -2.89
CA LEU A 9 -2.33 4.67 -2.72
C LEU A 9 -0.87 4.96 -3.12
N ILE A 10 0.08 4.66 -2.22
CA ILE A 10 1.52 4.74 -2.47
C ILE A 10 2.09 3.32 -2.44
N THR A 11 2.80 2.93 -3.49
CA THR A 11 3.52 1.64 -3.57
C THR A 11 5.01 1.88 -3.87
N LEU A 12 5.88 1.38 -2.99
CA LEU A 12 7.32 1.32 -3.17
C LEU A 12 7.70 -0.12 -3.52
N SER A 13 8.37 -0.32 -4.65
CA SER A 13 8.71 -1.65 -5.14
C SER A 13 10.22 -1.79 -5.36
N THR A 14 10.83 -2.77 -4.70
CA THR A 14 12.21 -3.23 -4.97
C THR A 14 12.20 -4.38 -5.98
N LYS A 15 13.34 -5.05 -6.19
CA LYS A 15 13.36 -6.24 -7.06
C LYS A 15 12.41 -7.34 -6.55
N ASN A 16 12.35 -7.55 -5.23
CA ASN A 16 11.69 -8.72 -4.63
C ASN A 16 10.64 -8.37 -3.58
N THR A 17 10.52 -7.10 -3.19
CA THR A 17 9.61 -6.67 -2.13
C THR A 17 8.78 -5.48 -2.55
N SER A 18 7.59 -5.37 -1.97
CA SER A 18 6.76 -4.17 -2.05
C SER A 18 6.39 -3.68 -0.65
N TYR A 19 6.34 -2.37 -0.51
CA TYR A 19 5.81 -1.68 0.65
C TYR A 19 4.69 -0.76 0.19
N GLN A 20 3.50 -0.88 0.79
CA GLN A 20 2.32 -0.13 0.38
C GLN A 20 1.68 0.60 1.57
N MET A 21 1.24 1.82 1.30
CA MET A 21 0.50 2.66 2.22
C MET A 21 -0.67 3.34 1.51
N LYS A 22 -1.72 3.69 2.28
CA LYS A 22 -2.90 4.38 1.76
C LYS A 22 -3.36 5.48 2.71
N PHE A 23 -3.76 6.62 2.19
CA PHE A 23 -4.37 7.70 2.98
C PHE A 23 -5.88 7.53 3.07
N ASP A 24 -6.48 7.83 4.22
CA ASP A 24 -7.93 8.05 4.32
C ASP A 24 -8.31 9.51 4.03
N ASP A 25 -9.62 9.80 4.08
CA ASP A 25 -10.17 11.13 3.84
C ASP A 25 -9.81 12.15 4.94
N LEU A 26 -9.36 11.68 6.10
CA LEU A 26 -8.90 12.52 7.22
C LEU A 26 -7.39 12.82 7.15
N GLY A 27 -6.68 12.23 6.18
CA GLY A 27 -5.25 12.40 5.97
C GLY A 27 -4.37 11.47 6.80
N TYR A 28 -4.94 10.47 7.49
CA TYR A 28 -4.15 9.45 8.18
C TYR A 28 -3.55 8.48 7.17
N LEU A 29 -2.27 8.15 7.36
CA LEU A 29 -1.54 7.23 6.50
C LEU A 29 -1.47 5.85 7.12
N PHE A 30 -2.09 4.87 6.46
CA PHE A 30 -2.13 3.49 6.92
C PHE A 30 -1.12 2.64 6.16
N HIS A 31 -0.40 1.82 6.91
CA HIS A 31 0.37 0.72 6.34
C HIS A 31 -0.57 -0.40 5.87
N THR A 32 -0.47 -0.80 4.60
CA THR A 32 -1.33 -1.86 4.03
C THR A 32 -0.57 -3.14 3.68
N TRP A 33 0.72 -3.04 3.33
CA TRP A 33 1.54 -4.21 2.99
C TRP A 33 3.04 -3.97 3.16
N TYR A 34 3.73 -4.97 3.71
CA TYR A 34 5.16 -5.15 3.56
C TYR A 34 5.47 -6.63 3.37
N GLY A 35 6.06 -6.99 2.23
CA GLY A 35 6.36 -8.39 1.94
C GLY A 35 6.82 -8.62 0.50
N GLU A 36 6.47 -9.78 -0.03
CA GLU A 36 6.72 -10.16 -1.42
C GLU A 36 6.25 -9.07 -2.39
N ARG A 37 6.96 -8.92 -3.51
CA ARG A 37 6.61 -7.95 -4.54
C ARG A 37 5.20 -8.24 -5.06
N ILE A 38 4.35 -7.23 -5.00
CA ILE A 38 3.00 -7.23 -5.58
C ILE A 38 2.98 -6.50 -6.93
N GLU A 39 1.95 -6.72 -7.72
CA GLU A 39 1.73 -5.97 -8.95
C GLU A 39 1.36 -4.52 -8.63
N ASP A 40 1.70 -3.60 -9.51
CA ASP A 40 1.50 -2.17 -9.24
C ASP A 40 0.00 -1.77 -9.21
N SER A 41 -0.89 -2.63 -9.73
CA SER A 41 -2.34 -2.50 -9.66
C SER A 41 -2.97 -3.05 -8.39
N ASP A 42 -2.21 -3.78 -7.57
CA ASP A 42 -2.76 -4.43 -6.37
C ASP A 42 -2.98 -3.40 -5.26
N ASP A 43 -4.15 -3.45 -4.61
CA ASP A 43 -4.48 -2.67 -3.42
C ASP A 43 -4.70 -3.63 -2.24
N MET A 44 -3.79 -3.59 -1.27
CA MET A 44 -3.77 -4.48 -0.11
C MET A 44 -4.56 -3.93 1.09
N SER A 45 -5.30 -2.83 0.92
CA SER A 45 -6.08 -2.21 2.00
C SER A 45 -7.19 -3.11 2.55
N TYR A 46 -7.63 -4.13 1.82
CA TYR A 46 -8.58 -5.15 2.32
C TYR A 46 -8.07 -5.92 3.55
N ARG A 47 -6.76 -5.87 3.84
CA ARG A 47 -6.15 -6.51 5.02
C ARG A 47 -6.30 -5.69 6.30
N ILE A 48 -6.67 -4.42 6.17
CA ILE A 48 -6.99 -3.56 7.32
C ILE A 48 -8.44 -3.86 7.69
N SER A 49 -8.64 -4.55 8.80
CA SER A 49 -9.96 -4.78 9.39
C SER A 49 -10.15 -3.85 10.59
N SER A 50 -11.36 -3.27 10.74
CA SER A 50 -11.77 -2.76 12.05
C SER A 50 -11.91 -3.93 13.01
N ILE A 51 -11.58 -3.69 14.27
CA ILE A 51 -11.96 -4.58 15.36
C ILE A 51 -13.18 -3.89 15.97
N ASP A 52 -14.36 -4.50 15.82
CA ASP A 52 -15.60 -4.06 16.47
C ASP A 52 -15.61 -4.50 17.94
#